data_AF-A0A182PZE3-F1
#
_entry.id   AF-A0A182PZE3-F1
#
_cell.length_a   1.000
_cell.length_b   1.000
_cell.length_c   1.000
_cell.angle_alpha   90.00
_cell.angle_beta   90.00
_cell.angle_gamma   90.00
#
_symmetry.space_group_name_H-M   'P 1'
#
loop_
_entity.id
_entity.type
_entity.pdbx_description
1 polymer ?
#
loop_
_entity_poly.entity_id
_entity_poly.type
_entity_poly.pdbx_seq_one_letter_code
_entity_poly.pdbx_strand_id
1 'polypeptide(L)'
;MSSLTKDCLSEHDRQVLESILNPSQIGGEEYLLQEEEKHLDDPQEALADIEQALRLSNNAGRTGCRALCQRGILKRKNNDIDGAREDFEIAAKLGSKFARTQLIELNPFAALCNQMLREVMRSSKD
;
A
#
# COMPACT_ATOMS: atom_id res chain seq x y z
N MET A 1 -1.06 6.08 42.35
CA MET A 1 -1.88 5.73 41.18
C MET A 1 -0.97 5.81 39.96
N SER A 2 -0.58 4.66 39.42
CA SER A 2 0.41 4.54 38.35
C SER A 2 -0.07 5.26 37.09
N SER A 3 0.80 6.11 36.54
CA SER A 3 0.58 6.73 35.23
C SER A 3 0.51 5.63 34.18
N LEU A 4 -0.63 5.51 33.50
CA LEU A 4 -0.78 4.67 32.32
C LEU A 4 0.05 5.29 31.19
N THR A 5 1.35 4.98 31.13
CA THR A 5 2.17 5.27 29.97
C THR A 5 1.72 4.38 28.81
N LYS A 6 1.73 4.92 27.59
CA LYS A 6 1.21 4.30 26.35
C LYS A 6 1.85 2.94 25.99
N ASP A 7 2.88 2.53 26.73
CA ASP A 7 3.66 1.31 26.52
C ASP A 7 2.98 0.03 27.05
N CYS A 8 1.86 0.15 27.76
CA CYS A 8 1.11 -1.00 28.32
C CYS A 8 -0.08 -1.47 27.46
N LEU A 9 -0.31 -0.87 26.30
CA LEU A 9 -1.41 -1.23 25.40
C LEU A 9 -0.91 -2.15 24.30
N SER A 10 -1.71 -3.16 23.92
CA SER A 10 -1.41 -3.93 22.71
C SER A 10 -1.48 -2.99 21.50
N GLU A 11 -0.71 -3.28 20.45
CA GLU A 11 -0.72 -2.48 19.21
C GLU A 11 -2.15 -2.29 18.68
N HIS A 12 -2.98 -3.32 18.79
CA HIS A 12 -4.40 -3.26 18.43
C HIS A 12 -5.18 -2.24 19.28
N ASP A 13 -5.05 -2.31 20.61
CA ASP A 13 -5.77 -1.41 21.52
C ASP A 13 -5.32 0.05 21.35
N ARG A 14 -4.02 0.24 21.10
CA ARG A 14 -3.46 1.56 20.81
C ARG A 14 -4.03 2.12 19.50
N GLN A 15 -4.17 1.29 18.49
CA GLN A 15 -4.69 1.68 17.17
C GLN A 15 -6.19 1.97 17.21
N VAL A 16 -6.97 1.21 18.00
CA VAL A 16 -8.38 1.50 18.27
C VAL A 16 -8.52 2.84 19.00
N LEU A 17 -7.71 3.10 20.02
CA LEU A 17 -7.74 4.38 20.74
C LEU A 17 -7.29 5.57 19.88
N GLU A 18 -6.26 5.41 19.04
CA GLU A 18 -5.83 6.46 18.12
C GLU A 18 -6.86 6.75 17.02
N SER A 19 -7.63 5.75 16.58
CA SER A 19 -8.72 5.95 15.62
C SER A 19 -9.95 6.64 16.19
N ILE A 20 -10.26 6.41 17.47
CA ILE A 20 -11.33 7.12 18.18
C ILE A 20 -10.94 8.57 18.46
N LEU A 21 -9.68 8.82 18.86
CA LEU A 21 -9.25 10.14 19.37
C LEU A 21 -8.62 11.05 18.32
N ASN A 22 -8.09 10.52 17.21
CA ASN A 22 -7.53 11.29 16.11
C ASN A 22 -7.99 10.73 14.74
N PRO A 23 -9.28 10.90 14.38
CA PRO A 23 -9.85 10.36 13.14
C PRO A 23 -9.20 10.91 11.85
N SER A 24 -8.49 12.04 11.93
CA SER A 24 -7.70 12.62 10.85
C SER A 24 -6.26 12.13 10.79
N GLN A 25 -5.74 11.48 11.85
CA GLN A 25 -4.43 10.84 11.90
C GLN A 25 -4.49 9.33 11.74
N ILE A 26 -5.68 8.74 11.52
CA ILE A 26 -5.79 7.32 11.22
C ILE A 26 -4.93 7.05 9.98
N GLY A 27 -3.78 6.42 10.22
CA GLY A 27 -2.96 5.70 9.26
C GLY A 27 -3.72 4.48 8.69
N GLY A 28 -5.02 4.63 8.44
CA GLY A 28 -5.86 3.65 7.77
C GLY A 28 -5.60 3.62 6.28
N GLU A 29 -4.85 4.58 5.71
CA GLU A 29 -4.43 4.51 4.31
C GLU A 29 -3.50 3.30 4.08
N GLU A 30 -2.68 2.93 5.06
CA GLU A 30 -1.78 1.76 4.98
C GLU A 30 -2.55 0.45 5.23
N TYR A 31 -3.47 0.43 6.20
CA TYR A 31 -4.21 -0.79 6.56
C TYR A 31 -5.38 -1.13 5.61
N LEU A 32 -6.10 -0.13 5.08
CA LEU A 32 -7.20 -0.41 4.13
C LEU A 32 -6.68 -0.91 2.78
N LEU A 33 -5.58 -0.34 2.26
CA LEU A 33 -5.08 -0.73 0.94
C LEU A 33 -4.49 -2.15 0.94
N GLN A 34 -3.94 -2.59 2.08
CA GLN A 34 -3.35 -3.92 2.23
C GLN A 34 -4.41 -5.03 2.37
N GLU A 35 -5.53 -4.75 3.04
CA GLU A 35 -6.70 -5.64 3.06
C GLU A 35 -7.44 -5.63 1.71
N GLU A 36 -7.49 -4.48 1.01
CA GLU A 36 -8.08 -4.35 -0.33
C GLU A 36 -7.30 -5.17 -1.39
N GLU A 37 -5.97 -5.30 -1.28
CA GLU A 37 -5.18 -6.21 -2.15
C GLU A 37 -5.73 -7.64 -2.13
N LYS A 38 -6.20 -8.08 -0.96
CA LYS A 38 -6.71 -9.43 -0.73
C LYS A 38 -8.14 -9.65 -1.25
N HIS A 39 -8.94 -8.60 -1.42
CA HIS A 39 -10.37 -8.69 -1.79
C HIS A 39 -10.71 -8.27 -3.23
N LEU A 40 -9.71 -7.89 -4.03
CA LEU A 40 -9.88 -7.65 -5.47
C LEU A 40 -9.93 -8.98 -6.23
N ASP A 41 -11.02 -9.74 -6.07
CA ASP A 41 -11.31 -11.00 -6.77
C ASP A 41 -12.16 -10.80 -8.03
N ASP A 42 -12.87 -9.67 -8.17
CA ASP A 42 -13.56 -9.28 -9.40
C ASP A 42 -12.93 -8.01 -10.00
N PRO A 43 -12.03 -8.16 -11.00
CA PRO A 43 -11.25 -7.04 -11.51
C PRO A 43 -12.03 -6.16 -12.48
N GLN A 44 -13.12 -6.63 -13.11
CA GLN A 44 -13.81 -5.84 -14.15
C GLN A 44 -14.72 -4.76 -13.56
N GLU A 45 -15.56 -5.11 -12.58
CA GLU A 45 -16.44 -4.13 -11.93
C GLU A 45 -15.64 -3.12 -11.10
N ALA A 46 -14.60 -3.58 -10.39
CA ALA A 46 -13.73 -2.74 -9.59
C ALA A 46 -13.01 -1.65 -10.43
N LEU A 47 -12.59 -1.98 -11.65
CA LEU A 47 -11.90 -1.01 -12.52
C LEU A 47 -12.79 0.17 -12.93
N ALA A 48 -14.07 -0.08 -13.22
CA ALA A 48 -14.99 0.97 -13.63
C ALA A 48 -15.22 2.00 -12.52
N ASP A 49 -15.41 1.52 -11.28
CA ASP A 49 -15.58 2.34 -10.10
C ASP A 49 -14.32 3.14 -9.77
N ILE A 50 -13.15 2.49 -9.86
CA ILE A 50 -11.84 3.14 -9.68
C ILE A 50 -11.66 4.26 -10.70
N GLU A 51 -11.96 4.00 -11.97
CA GLU A 51 -11.79 5.01 -13.01
C GLU A 51 -12.77 6.18 -12.83
N GLN A 52 -13.99 5.90 -12.38
CA GLN A 52 -14.94 6.94 -12.02
C GLN A 52 -14.45 7.77 -10.83
N ALA A 53 -13.87 7.15 -9.80
CA ALA A 53 -13.28 7.84 -8.66
C ALA A 53 -12.10 8.74 -9.08
N LEU A 54 -11.27 8.29 -10.02
CA LEU A 54 -10.19 9.07 -10.60
C LEU A 54 -10.70 10.28 -11.40
N ARG A 55 -11.75 10.09 -12.22
CA ARG A 55 -12.41 11.19 -12.94
C ARG A 55 -13.00 12.23 -11.99
N LEU A 56 -13.72 11.80 -10.96
CA LEU A 56 -14.37 12.70 -9.99
C LEU A 56 -13.36 13.43 -9.10
N SER A 57 -12.26 12.77 -8.74
CA SER A 57 -11.20 13.35 -7.93
C SER A 57 -10.16 14.13 -8.74
N ASN A 58 -10.24 14.09 -10.07
CA ASN A 58 -9.24 14.62 -10.99
C ASN A 58 -7.81 14.15 -10.66
N ASN A 59 -7.67 12.85 -10.33
CA ASN A 59 -6.44 12.21 -9.87
C ASN A 59 -5.76 12.91 -8.67
N ALA A 60 -6.54 13.59 -7.81
CA ALA A 60 -6.01 14.39 -6.72
C ALA A 60 -6.68 14.07 -5.37
N GLY A 61 -6.03 14.55 -4.30
CA GLY A 61 -6.49 14.35 -2.94
C GLY A 61 -6.48 12.89 -2.51
N ARG A 62 -7.15 12.59 -1.39
CA ARG A 62 -7.16 11.25 -0.79
C ARG A 62 -7.89 10.23 -1.65
N THR A 63 -8.99 10.62 -2.29
CA THR A 63 -9.77 9.74 -3.16
C THR A 63 -8.97 9.34 -4.40
N GLY A 64 -8.33 10.30 -5.08
CA GLY A 64 -7.47 10.01 -6.22
C GLY A 64 -6.26 9.17 -5.84
N CYS A 65 -5.62 9.48 -4.72
CA CYS A 65 -4.52 8.70 -4.15
C CYS A 65 -4.88 7.22 -3.95
N ARG A 66 -6.02 6.94 -3.32
CA ARG A 66 -6.51 5.57 -3.07
C ARG A 66 -6.88 4.85 -4.37
N ALA A 67 -7.60 5.52 -5.25
CA ALA A 67 -8.00 4.94 -6.53
C ALA A 67 -6.78 4.59 -7.42
N LEU A 68 -5.74 5.43 -7.42
CA LEU A 68 -4.46 5.11 -8.08
C LEU A 68 -3.79 3.88 -7.46
N CYS A 69 -3.75 3.77 -6.13
CA CYS A 69 -3.18 2.59 -5.46
C CYS A 69 -3.94 1.31 -5.83
N GLN A 70 -5.27 1.34 -5.81
CA GLN A 70 -6.11 0.20 -6.19
C GLN A 70 -5.92 -0.19 -7.65
N ARG A 71 -5.86 0.80 -8.57
CA ARG A 71 -5.59 0.56 -9.99
C ARG A 71 -4.22 -0.06 -10.20
N GLY A 72 -3.19 0.42 -9.49
CA GLY A 72 -1.84 -0.12 -9.54
C GLY A 72 -1.78 -1.58 -9.11
N ILE A 73 -2.50 -1.97 -8.06
CA ILE A 73 -2.60 -3.37 -7.62
C ILE A 73 -3.25 -4.24 -8.70
N LEU A 74 -4.37 -3.79 -9.28
CA LEU A 74 -5.07 -4.53 -10.33
C LEU A 74 -4.22 -4.71 -11.58
N LYS A 75 -3.53 -3.66 -12.02
CA LYS A 75 -2.58 -3.73 -13.15
C LYS A 75 -1.44 -4.71 -12.86
N ARG A 76 -0.87 -4.69 -11.65
CA ARG A 76 0.14 -5.66 -11.22
C ARG A 76 -0.38 -7.09 -11.27
N LYS A 77 -1.60 -7.35 -10.77
CA LYS A 77 -2.26 -8.67 -10.85
C LYS A 77 -2.47 -9.11 -12.31
N ASN A 78 -2.73 -8.17 -13.21
CA ASN A 78 -2.91 -8.42 -14.64
C ASN A 78 -1.57 -8.46 -15.43
N ASN A 79 -0.42 -8.54 -14.76
CA ASN A 79 0.93 -8.49 -15.35
C ASN A 79 1.30 -7.19 -16.08
N ASP A 80 0.50 -6.12 -15.93
CA ASP A 80 0.86 -4.78 -16.41
C ASP A 80 1.69 -4.05 -15.35
N ILE A 81 2.98 -4.39 -15.31
CA ILE A 81 3.93 -3.86 -14.32
C ILE A 81 4.26 -2.38 -14.56
N ASP A 82 4.38 -1.98 -15.82
CA ASP A 82 4.70 -0.58 -16.17
C ASP A 82 3.53 0.35 -15.84
N GLY A 83 2.31 -0.06 -16.18
CA GLY A 83 1.11 0.70 -15.82
C GLY A 83 0.86 0.74 -14.31
N ALA A 84 1.23 -0.32 -13.57
CA ALA A 84 1.17 -0.32 -12.12
C ALA A 84 2.18 0.67 -11.51
N ARG A 85 3.40 0.70 -12.04
CA ARG A 85 4.45 1.62 -11.60
C ARG A 85 4.02 3.07 -11.76
N GLU A 86 3.45 3.44 -12.90
CA GLU A 86 2.97 4.80 -13.14
C GLU A 86 1.90 5.24 -12.12
N ASP A 87 0.93 4.36 -11.85
CA ASP A 87 -0.12 4.65 -10.87
C ASP A 87 0.45 4.83 -9.45
N PHE A 88 1.39 3.96 -9.05
CA PHE A 88 2.05 4.09 -7.75
C PHE A 88 2.96 5.32 -7.67
N GLU A 89 3.61 5.75 -8.75
CA GLU A 89 4.40 6.99 -8.77
C GLU A 89 3.53 8.21 -8.53
N ILE A 90 2.36 8.28 -9.16
CA ILE A 90 1.43 9.40 -8.97
C ILE A 90 0.88 9.36 -7.53
N ALA A 91 0.46 8.19 -7.04
CA ALA A 91 -0.01 8.05 -5.67
C ALA A 91 1.06 8.39 -4.62
N ALA A 92 2.33 8.03 -4.87
CA ALA A 92 3.45 8.38 -4.01
C ALA A 92 3.69 9.89 -3.96
N LYS A 93 3.57 10.59 -5.09
CA LYS A 93 3.64 12.07 -5.17
C LYS A 93 2.51 12.74 -4.38
N LEU A 94 1.33 12.12 -4.31
CA LEU A 94 0.21 12.57 -3.49
C LEU A 94 0.40 12.28 -1.99
N GLY A 95 1.47 11.58 -1.60
CA GLY A 95 1.83 11.32 -0.21
C GLY A 95 1.66 9.89 0.26
N SER A 96 1.13 8.99 -0.59
CA SER A 96 0.87 7.59 -0.23
C SER A 96 2.13 6.88 0.26
N LYS A 97 2.11 6.36 1.48
CA LYS A 97 3.19 5.51 2.00
C LYS A 97 3.16 4.13 1.33
N PHE A 98 1.96 3.57 1.16
CA PHE A 98 1.73 2.30 0.49
C PHE A 98 2.34 2.29 -0.90
N ALA A 99 2.05 3.31 -1.73
CA ALA A 99 2.56 3.38 -3.09
C ALA A 99 4.09 3.44 -3.14
N ARG A 100 4.74 4.12 -2.18
CA ARG A 100 6.21 4.12 -2.09
C ARG A 100 6.76 2.73 -1.79
N THR A 101 6.13 2.00 -0.88
CA THR A 101 6.50 0.61 -0.58
C THR A 101 6.34 -0.28 -1.81
N GLN A 102 5.22 -0.15 -2.53
CA GLN A 102 4.96 -0.91 -3.76
C GLN A 102 5.98 -0.60 -4.87
N LEU A 103 6.41 0.66 -5.02
CA LEU A 103 7.48 1.01 -5.96
C LEU A 103 8.82 0.35 -5.63
N ILE A 104 9.14 0.19 -4.35
CA ILE A 104 10.35 -0.51 -3.91
C ILE A 104 10.25 -2.00 -4.26
N GLU A 105 9.09 -2.62 -4.04
CA GLU A 105 8.84 -4.02 -4.41
C GLU A 105 8.91 -4.24 -5.93
N LEU A 106 8.41 -3.29 -6.71
CA LEU A 106 8.45 -3.32 -8.17
C LEU A 106 9.86 -3.04 -8.75
N ASN A 107 10.83 -2.66 -7.92
CA ASN A 107 12.18 -2.36 -8.38
C ASN A 107 12.90 -3.66 -8.82
N PRO A 108 13.24 -3.81 -10.11
CA PRO A 108 13.89 -5.02 -10.63
C PRO A 108 15.29 -5.24 -10.02
N PHE A 109 15.97 -4.17 -9.60
CA PHE A 109 17.28 -4.28 -8.96
C PHE A 109 17.17 -4.81 -7.52
N ALA A 110 16.08 -4.53 -6.81
CA ALA A 110 15.86 -5.07 -5.46
C ALA A 110 15.62 -6.59 -5.50
N ALA A 111 14.85 -7.06 -6.49
CA ALA A 111 14.63 -8.49 -6.73
C ALA A 111 15.95 -9.23 -7.04
N LEU A 112 16.79 -8.66 -7.91
CA LEU A 112 18.08 -9.24 -8.27
C LEU A 112 19.05 -9.29 -7.09
N CYS A 113 19.16 -8.22 -6.31
CA CYS A 113 19.97 -8.19 -5.10
C CYS A 113 19.52 -9.25 -4.08
N ASN A 114 18.20 -9.39 -3.89
CA ASN A 114 17.64 -10.42 -3.00
C ASN A 114 17.92 -11.84 -3.51
N GLN A 115 17.88 -12.07 -4.83
CA GLN A 115 18.22 -13.35 -5.42
C GLN A 115 19.71 -13.68 -5.24
N MET A 116 20.60 -12.74 -5.58
CA MET A 116 22.05 -12.90 -5.41
C MET A 116 22.44 -13.13 -3.95
N LEU A 117 21.85 -12.36 -3.01
CA LEU A 117 22.08 -12.56 -1.57
C LEU A 117 21.62 -13.95 -1.09
N ARG A 118 20.47 -14.44 -1.56
CA ARG A 118 19.97 -15.77 -1.21
C ARG A 118 20.88 -16.88 -1.74
N GLU A 119 21.42 -16.72 -2.94
CA GLU A 119 22.36 -17.68 -3.53
C GLU A 119 23.66 -17.73 -2.71
N VAL A 120 24.28 -16.58 -2.40
CA VAL A 120 25.51 -16.51 -1.58
C VAL A 120 25.31 -17.08 -0.18
N MET A 121 24.17 -16.80 0.48
CA MET A 121 23.82 -17.36 1.80
C MET A 121 23.58 -18.88 1.77
N ARG A 122 23.23 -19.43 0.60
CA ARG A 122 23.05 -20.88 0.40
C ARG A 122 24.39 -21.56 0.13
N SER A 123 25.29 -20.91 -0.62
CA SER A 123 26.66 -21.37 -0.91
C SER A 123 27.61 -21.37 0.29
N SER A 124 27.24 -20.74 1.40
CA SER A 124 28.08 -20.59 2.61
C SER A 124 27.69 -21.58 3.74
N LYS A 125 26.79 -22.53 3.44
CA LYS A 125 26.36 -23.60 4.36
C LYS A 125 26.95 -24.98 4.05
N ASP A 126 27.83 -25.07 3.05
CA ASP A 126 28.60 -26.26 2.69
C ASP A 126 30.05 -26.16 3.19
#